data_AF-A0A9D4YF01-F1
#
_entry.id   AF-A0A9D4YF01-F1
#
_cell.length_a   1.000
_cell.length_b   1.000
_cell.length_c   1.000
_cell.angle_alpha   90.00
_cell.angle_beta   90.00
_cell.angle_gamma   90.00
#
_symmetry.space_group_name_H-M   'P 1'
#
loop_
_entity.id
_entity.type
_entity.pdbx_description
1 polymer ?
#
loop_
_entity_poly.entity_id
_entity_poly.type
_entity_poly.pdbx_seq_one_letter_code
_entity_poly.pdbx_strand_id
1 'polypeptide(L)'
;MIEGARVIAAMVGIQFLDVGGDTLMKSATKDGMSIFIFTVYSNLFALCFLLPSSLFYHRKRAPPPISTSIFCRIFLLSCIQTSVQILMNTGIGYSSPTLASTMVDLVPAFTFILALISSILMMR
;
A
#
# COMPACT_ATOMS: atom_id res chain seq x y z
N MET A 1 -2.89 21.46 20.02
CA MET A 1 -4.16 20.70 20.10
C MET A 1 -4.77 20.43 18.73
N ILE A 2 -4.90 21.43 17.84
CA ILE A 2 -5.52 21.27 16.50
C ILE A 2 -4.73 20.31 15.59
N GLU A 3 -3.40 20.30 15.65
CA GLU A 3 -2.59 19.41 14.80
C GLU A 3 -2.72 17.93 15.18
N GLY A 4 -2.81 17.63 16.48
CA GLY A 4 -3.11 16.26 16.95
C GLY A 4 -4.50 15.79 16.51
N ALA A 5 -5.50 16.67 16.57
CA ALA A 5 -6.85 16.37 16.10
C ALA A 5 -6.89 16.08 14.59
N ARG A 6 -6.11 16.81 13.78
CA ARG A 6 -5.99 16.55 12.33
C ARG A 6 -5.37 15.19 12.03
N VAL A 7 -4.32 14.81 12.75
CA VAL A 7 -3.67 13.50 12.58
C VAL A 7 -4.63 12.38 12.97
N ILE A 8 -5.35 12.52 14.10
CA ILE A 8 -6.34 11.53 14.55
C ILE A 8 -7.47 11.41 13.54
N ALA A 9 -8.02 12.53 13.05
CA ALA A 9 -9.06 12.52 12.03
C ALA A 9 -8.60 11.83 10.73
N ALA A 10 -7.35 12.05 10.31
CA ALA A 10 -6.77 11.38 9.15
C ALA A 10 -6.59 9.87 9.38
N MET A 11 -6.07 9.46 10.55
CA MET A 11 -5.92 8.04 10.91
C MET A 11 -7.27 7.32 10.92
N VAL A 12 -8.27 7.91 11.55
CA VAL A 12 -9.63 7.36 11.58
C VAL A 12 -10.20 7.25 10.17
N GLY A 13 -10.06 8.29 9.34
CA GLY A 13 -10.50 8.26 7.94
C GLY A 13 -9.85 7.13 7.14
N ILE A 14 -8.54 6.92 7.28
CA ILE A 14 -7.82 5.82 6.63
C ILE A 14 -8.34 4.46 7.13
N GLN A 15 -8.51 4.30 8.45
CA GLN A 15 -9.01 3.05 9.03
C GLN A 15 -10.42 2.71 8.52
N PHE A 16 -11.29 3.70 8.36
CA PHE A 16 -12.63 3.51 7.80
C PHE A 16 -12.58 3.07 6.32
N LEU A 17 -11.69 3.66 5.53
CA LEU A 17 -11.51 3.26 4.13
C LEU A 17 -10.97 1.84 4.00
N ASP A 18 -10.03 1.46 4.88
CA ASP A 18 -9.42 0.13 4.91
C ASP A 18 -10.45 -0.96 5.24
N VAL A 19 -11.17 -0.81 6.35
CA VAL A 19 -12.23 -1.74 6.77
C VAL A 19 -13.40 -1.77 5.78
N GLY A 20 -13.74 -0.62 5.19
CA GLY A 20 -14.76 -0.53 4.14
C GLY A 20 -14.36 -1.30 2.88
N GLY A 21 -13.10 -1.16 2.45
CA GLY A 21 -12.52 -1.90 1.34
C GLY A 21 -12.54 -3.41 1.56
N ASP A 22 -12.12 -3.87 2.75
CA ASP A 22 -12.15 -5.28 3.13
C ASP A 22 -13.57 -5.86 3.15
N THR A 23 -14.55 -5.07 3.60
CA THR A 23 -15.96 -5.48 3.62
C THR A 23 -16.51 -5.63 2.20
N LEU A 24 -16.22 -4.67 1.32
CA LEU A 24 -16.58 -4.74 -0.09
C LEU A 24 -15.92 -5.95 -0.78
N MET A 25 -14.63 -6.19 -0.50
CA MET A 25 -13.91 -7.35 -1.02
C MET A 25 -14.55 -8.68 -0.55
N LYS A 26 -14.88 -8.79 0.73
CA LYS A 26 -15.58 -9.97 1.28
C LYS A 26 -16.95 -10.17 0.64
N SER A 27 -17.70 -9.09 0.41
CA SER A 27 -18.99 -9.15 -0.28
C SER A 27 -18.84 -9.61 -1.74
N ALA A 28 -17.91 -9.01 -2.49
CA ALA A 28 -17.69 -9.35 -3.89
C ALA A 28 -17.16 -10.78 -4.08
N THR A 29 -16.34 -11.26 -3.14
CA THR A 29 -15.85 -12.65 -3.14
C THR A 29 -16.99 -13.63 -2.84
N LYS A 30 -17.93 -13.27 -1.97
CA LYS A 30 -19.12 -14.09 -1.66
C LYS A 30 -20.03 -14.26 -2.88
N ASP A 31 -20.07 -13.28 -3.78
CA ASP A 31 -20.77 -13.36 -5.07
C ASP A 31 -19.98 -14.12 -6.16
N GLY A 32 -18.87 -14.77 -5.79
CA GLY A 32 -18.08 -15.63 -6.69
C GLY A 32 -17.01 -14.90 -7.51
N MET A 33 -16.77 -13.61 -7.26
CA MET A 33 -15.72 -12.87 -7.96
C MET A 33 -14.33 -13.25 -7.43
N SER A 34 -13.40 -13.52 -8.34
CA SER A 34 -12.00 -13.78 -7.96
C SER A 34 -11.37 -12.53 -7.36
N ILE A 35 -10.78 -12.68 -6.17
CA ILE A 35 -10.02 -11.65 -5.44
C ILE A 35 -8.96 -10.99 -6.34
N PHE A 36 -8.35 -11.75 -7.24
CA PHE A 36 -7.37 -11.23 -8.19
C PHE A 36 -7.97 -10.19 -9.13
N ILE A 37 -9.18 -10.45 -9.64
CA ILE A 37 -9.88 -9.54 -10.56
C ILE A 37 -10.28 -8.26 -9.80
N PHE A 38 -10.79 -8.39 -8.57
CA PHE A 38 -11.09 -7.24 -7.72
C PHE A 38 -9.89 -6.32 -7.50
N THR A 39 -8.73 -6.91 -7.17
CA THR A 39 -7.48 -6.15 -6.95
C THR A 39 -7.02 -5.42 -8.20
N VAL A 40 -7.11 -6.04 -9.38
CA VAL A 40 -6.74 -5.39 -10.65
C VAL A 40 -7.67 -4.22 -10.97
N TYR A 41 -8.99 -4.39 -10.80
CA TYR A 41 -9.97 -3.31 -11.02
C TYR A 41 -9.76 -2.14 -10.06
N SER A 42 -9.53 -2.42 -8.78
CA SER A 42 -9.29 -1.39 -7.77
C SER A 42 -8.01 -0.60 -8.07
N ASN A 43 -6.92 -1.29 -8.43
CA ASN A 43 -5.65 -0.64 -8.82
C ASN A 43 -5.80 0.21 -10.10
N LEU A 44 -6.59 -0.26 -11.07
CA LEU A 44 -6.88 0.51 -12.27
C LEU A 44 -7.71 1.76 -11.94
N PHE A 45 -8.71 1.64 -11.07
CA PHE A 45 -9.51 2.76 -10.60
C PHE A 45 -8.65 3.77 -9.82
N ALA A 46 -7.77 3.29 -8.94
CA ALA A 46 -6.82 4.12 -8.22
C ALA A 46 -5.88 4.88 -9.18
N LEU A 47 -5.36 4.22 -10.21
CA LEU A 47 -4.54 4.86 -11.24
C LEU A 47 -5.34 5.91 -12.01
N CYS A 48 -6.57 5.60 -12.41
CA CYS A 48 -7.48 6.52 -13.08
C CYS A 48 -7.87 7.72 -12.22
N PHE A 49 -7.81 7.61 -10.89
CA PHE A 49 -8.07 8.73 -9.97
C PHE A 49 -6.79 9.52 -9.66
N LEU A 50 -5.67 8.84 -9.48
CA LEU A 50 -4.36 9.46 -9.24
C LEU A 50 -3.85 10.25 -10.46
N LEU A 51 -4.05 9.74 -11.68
CA LEU A 51 -3.65 10.42 -12.93
C LEU A 51 -4.23 11.83 -13.04
N PRO A 52 -5.56 12.04 -13.01
CA PRO A 52 -6.15 13.37 -13.09
C PRO A 52 -5.85 14.21 -11.86
N SER A 53 -5.81 13.62 -10.66
CA SER A 53 -5.42 14.35 -9.44
C SER A 53 -3.99 14.90 -9.55
N SER A 54 -3.06 14.07 -10.04
CA SER A 54 -1.67 14.45 -10.28
C SER A 54 -1.57 15.58 -11.30
N LEU A 55 -2.26 15.47 -12.43
CA LEU A 55 -2.28 16.52 -13.47
C LEU A 55 -2.90 17.84 -12.96
N PHE A 56 -3.97 17.78 -12.17
CA PHE A 56 -4.63 18.96 -11.61
C PHE A 56 -3.77 19.65 -10.55
N TYR A 57 -3.07 18.87 -9.72
CA TYR A 57 -2.17 19.39 -8.68
C TYR A 57 -0.87 19.95 -9.27
N HIS A 58 -0.31 19.29 -10.30
CA HIS A 58 0.87 19.76 -11.03
C HIS A 58 0.62 21.03 -11.84
N ARG A 59 -0.64 21.38 -12.14
CA ARG A 59 -0.94 22.66 -12.79
C ARG A 59 -0.58 23.88 -11.93
N LYS A 60 -0.41 23.71 -10.60
CA LYS A 60 -0.02 24.77 -9.65
C LYS A 60 1.48 24.81 -9.30
N ARG A 61 2.28 23.80 -9.67
CA ARG A 61 3.73 23.76 -9.45
C ARG A 61 4.42 23.02 -10.58
N ALA A 62 5.46 23.63 -11.16
CA ALA A 62 6.27 23.00 -12.19
C ALA A 62 6.81 21.64 -11.71
N PRO A 63 6.65 20.55 -12.48
CA PRO A 63 7.13 19.23 -12.10
C PRO A 63 8.63 19.23 -11.84
N PRO A 64 9.12 18.62 -10.75
CA PRO A 64 10.47 18.07 -10.77
C PRO A 64 10.52 17.02 -11.91
N PRO A 65 11.56 17.03 -12.76
CA PRO A 65 11.67 16.08 -13.86
C PRO A 65 11.64 14.66 -13.32
N ILE A 66 10.62 13.91 -13.69
CA ILE A 66 10.47 12.50 -13.32
C ILE A 66 11.52 11.74 -14.13
N SER A 67 12.69 11.48 -13.52
CA SER A 67 13.73 10.69 -14.17
C SER A 67 13.21 9.27 -14.41
N THR A 68 13.55 8.67 -15.56
CA THR A 68 13.20 7.28 -15.89
C THR A 68 13.63 6.30 -14.80
N SER A 69 14.68 6.63 -14.04
CA SER A 69 15.10 5.88 -12.86
C SER A 69 14.04 5.85 -11.74
N ILE A 70 13.38 6.98 -11.47
CA ILE A 70 12.33 7.08 -10.44
C ILE A 70 11.11 6.27 -10.86
N PHE A 71 10.71 6.36 -12.13
CA PHE A 71 9.62 5.56 -12.66
C PHE A 71 9.91 4.06 -12.55
N CYS A 72 11.13 3.63 -12.91
CA CYS A 72 11.56 2.24 -12.78
C CYS A 72 11.54 1.78 -11.31
N ARG A 73 12.01 2.60 -10.37
CA ARG A 73 11.94 2.27 -8.93
C ARG A 73 10.51 2.08 -8.44
N ILE A 74 9.59 2.99 -8.80
CA ILE A 74 8.17 2.89 -8.43
C ILE A 74 7.56 1.62 -9.03
N PHE A 75 7.87 1.32 -10.29
CA PHE A 75 7.38 0.11 -10.96
C PHE A 75 7.88 -1.17 -10.25
N LEU A 76 9.17 -1.24 -9.93
CA LEU A 76 9.74 -2.37 -9.19
C LEU A 76 9.11 -2.53 -7.80
N LEU A 77 8.91 -1.43 -7.07
CA LEU A 77 8.21 -1.42 -5.78
C LEU A 77 6.77 -1.96 -5.91
N SER A 78 6.03 -1.54 -6.94
CA SER A 78 4.68 -2.05 -7.22
C SER A 78 4.66 -3.53 -7.61
N CYS A 79 5.64 -4.00 -8.39
CA CYS A 79 5.79 -5.42 -8.73
C CYS A 79 6.07 -6.27 -7.48
N ILE A 80 6.97 -5.81 -6.60
CA ILE A 80 7.27 -6.50 -5.34
C ILE A 80 6.00 -6.59 -4.49
N GLN A 81 5.28 -5.47 -4.31
CA GLN A 81 4.05 -5.43 -3.52
C GLN A 81 2.99 -6.41 -4.06
N THR A 82 2.75 -6.40 -5.37
CA THR A 82 1.76 -7.30 -6.00
C THR A 82 2.18 -8.76 -5.85
N SER A 83 3.48 -9.05 -5.97
CA SER A 83 4.01 -10.41 -5.79
C SER A 83 3.80 -10.90 -4.35
N VAL A 84 4.09 -10.06 -3.36
CA VAL A 84 3.82 -10.37 -1.94
C VAL A 84 2.35 -10.65 -1.71
N GLN A 85 1.45 -9.85 -2.29
CA GLN A 85 0.01 -10.01 -2.13
C GLN A 85 -0.52 -11.32 -2.74
N ILE A 86 0.02 -11.72 -3.91
CA ILE A 86 -0.27 -13.03 -4.52
C ILE A 86 0.28 -14.16 -3.63
N LEU A 87 1.52 -14.07 -3.18
CA LEU A 87 2.14 -15.06 -2.28
C LEU A 87 1.41 -15.17 -0.95
N MET A 88 0.88 -14.08 -0.39
CA MET A 88 0.07 -14.11 0.82
C MET A 88 -1.25 -14.84 0.60
N ASN A 89 -1.95 -14.57 -0.51
CA ASN A 89 -3.20 -15.26 -0.84
C ASN A 89 -2.97 -16.77 -1.06
N THR A 90 -1.90 -17.15 -1.76
CA THR A 90 -1.48 -18.55 -1.89
C THR A 90 -1.00 -19.14 -0.56
N GLY A 91 -0.34 -18.32 0.25
CA GLY A 91 0.21 -18.67 1.56
C GLY A 91 -0.86 -18.96 2.60
N ILE A 92 -2.01 -18.28 2.58
CA ILE A 92 -3.15 -18.64 3.46
C ILE A 92 -3.77 -19.98 3.05
N GLY A 93 -3.66 -20.36 1.77
CA GLY A 93 -4.11 -21.65 1.25
C GLY A 93 -3.19 -22.83 1.61
N TYR A 94 -1.87 -22.59 1.75
CA TYR A 94 -0.86 -23.62 2.04
C TYR A 94 -0.27 -23.55 3.46
N SER A 95 -0.42 -22.44 4.16
CA SER A 95 0.19 -22.13 5.45
C SER A 95 -0.87 -21.61 6.43
N SER A 96 -0.63 -21.82 7.72
CA SER A 96 -1.59 -21.43 8.75
C SER A 96 -1.77 -19.90 8.76
N PRO A 97 -3.01 -19.39 8.88
CA PRO A 97 -3.29 -17.96 9.09
C PRO A 97 -2.46 -17.32 10.21
N THR A 98 -2.02 -18.13 11.18
CA THR A 98 -1.13 -17.71 12.28
C THR A 98 0.22 -17.20 11.78
N LEU A 99 0.84 -17.86 10.80
CA LEU A 99 2.16 -17.46 10.29
C LEU A 99 2.09 -16.13 9.53
N ALA A 100 1.02 -15.92 8.76
CA ALA A 100 0.76 -14.64 8.10
C ALA A 100 0.60 -13.51 9.12
N SER A 101 -0.14 -13.74 10.21
CA SER A 101 -0.30 -12.73 11.28
C SER A 101 1.03 -12.40 11.96
N THR A 102 1.84 -13.42 12.31
CA THR A 102 3.15 -13.21 12.94
C THR A 102 4.11 -12.41 12.04
N MET A 103 4.04 -12.60 10.72
CA MET A 103 4.86 -11.82 9.78
C MET A 103 4.49 -10.34 9.78
N VAL A 104 3.19 -9.99 9.93
CA VAL A 104 2.73 -8.59 10.01
C VAL A 104 3.22 -7.93 11.29
N ASP A 105 3.18 -8.64 12.43
CA ASP A 105 3.69 -8.15 13.72
C ASP A 105 5.21 -7.90 13.71
N LEU A 106 5.94 -8.60 12.82
CA LEU A 106 7.37 -8.41 12.63
C LEU A 106 7.71 -7.20 11.75
N VAL A 107 6.78 -6.67 10.95
CA VAL A 107 7.03 -5.53 10.03
C VAL A 107 7.55 -4.30 10.76
N PRO A 108 6.98 -3.83 11.89
CA PRO A 108 7.52 -2.70 12.65
C PRO A 108 8.93 -2.98 13.19
N ALA A 109 9.19 -4.21 13.64
CA ALA A 109 10.50 -4.62 14.18
C ALA A 109 11.58 -4.61 13.09
N PHE A 110 11.29 -5.17 11.90
CA PHE A 110 12.20 -5.11 10.76
C PHE A 110 12.43 -3.68 10.27
N THR A 111 11.37 -2.88 10.23
CA THR A 111 11.47 -1.46 9.84
C THR A 111 12.41 -0.70 10.78
N PHE A 112 12.34 -0.95 12.09
CA PHE A 112 13.24 -0.34 13.07
C PHE A 112 14.70 -0.78 12.86
N ILE A 113 14.94 -2.07 12.62
CA ILE A 113 16.29 -2.59 12.35
C ILE A 113 16.87 -1.96 11.07
N LEU A 114 16.10 -1.91 9.98
CA LEU A 114 16.49 -1.26 8.73
C LEU A 114 16.77 0.24 8.93
N ALA A 115 15.93 0.93 9.70
CA ALA A 115 16.13 2.34 10.03
C ALA A 115 17.42 2.57 10.82
N LEU A 116 17.74 1.71 11.79
CA LEU A 116 19.00 1.75 12.53
C LEU A 116 20.21 1.54 11.61
N ILE A 117 20.17 0.52 10.75
CA ILE A 117 21.24 0.25 9.78
C ILE A 117 21.45 1.44 8.85
N SER A 118 20.36 2.00 8.31
CA SER A 118 20.42 3.17 7.42
C SER A 118 20.94 4.41 8.16
N SER A 119 20.57 4.59 9.43
CA SER A 119 21.07 5.70 10.25
C SER A 119 22.57 5.57 10.51
N ILE A 120 23.07 4.37 10.78
CA ILE A 120 24.51 4.12 11.01
C ILE A 120 25.29 4.31 9.70
N LEU A 121 24.76 3.83 8.58
CA LEU A 121 25.38 3.98 7.26
C LEU A 121 25.46 5.46 6.83
N MET A 122 24.50 6.30 7.21
CA MET A 122 24.47 7.72 6.86
C MET A 122 25.37 8.59 7.76
N MET A 123 25.80 8.08 8.93
CA MET A 123 26.75 8.76 9.82
C MET A 123 28.22 8.43 9.52
N ARG A 124 28.50 7.59 8.51
CA ARG A 124 29.85 7.17 8.13
C ARG A 124 30.22 7.71 6.76
#